data_AF-A0A2E3MMY2-F1
#
_entry.id   AF-A0A2E3MMY2-F1
#
_cell.length_a   1.000
_cell.length_b   1.000
_cell.length_c   1.000
_cell.angle_alpha   90.00
_cell.angle_beta   90.00
_cell.angle_gamma   90.00
#
_symmetry.space_group_name_H-M   'P 1'
#
loop_
_entity.id
_entity.type
_entity.pdbx_description
1 polymer ?
#
loop_
_entity_poly.entity_id
_entity_poly.type
_entity_poly.pdbx_seq_one_letter_code
_entity_poly.pdbx_strand_id
1 'polypeptide(L)'
;GTISGNSAENNSDDGFEVSTFNGGTLSGNTATGNGDDGFYVYDFNGGTLSDNTVTGNSDGGFVVHNLSGGTVSANTATDNGDGFVIAQFTDGTFSSNTATGNLYYGSRIDYFTGGTISHNSASGNGDHGFLFSDFQGGAVHDNTASGNGGSGFVVTTSQVLASAQWSGNGHWYQLIDNGDEVTWHEARDLAAARVFDGQYGHLATFTSDAEWEFARQQIHEPHRTDFNNGWIGATDENSEGNFEWVTGEAFSYSDPATFDNLGNEDYVTVWRFGVNDPLQWNDTASNGRSRYLVEYGGDPFSGDALPGFSNNVSTANTGQGYDIFGTPASGSGTNTGSGNGSHDSY
;
A
#
# COMPACT_ATOMS: atom_id res chain seq x y z
N GLY A 1 -5.28 17.58 21.72
CA GLY A 1 -5.02 18.98 22.15
C GLY A 1 -4.98 19.88 20.94
N THR A 2 -4.63 21.15 21.07
CA THR A 2 -4.50 22.07 19.92
C THR A 2 -3.10 22.65 19.87
N ILE A 3 -2.44 22.53 18.72
CA ILE A 3 -1.19 23.21 18.39
C ILE A 3 -1.50 24.10 17.18
N SER A 4 -1.55 25.41 17.38
CA SER A 4 -1.95 26.31 16.32
C SER A 4 -1.24 27.66 16.35
N GLY A 5 -0.92 28.22 15.18
CA GLY A 5 -0.32 29.55 15.06
C GLY A 5 1.13 29.63 15.52
N ASN A 6 1.86 28.51 15.52
CA ASN A 6 3.27 28.45 15.95
C ASN A 6 4.21 28.54 14.74
N SER A 7 5.45 28.98 14.97
CA SER A 7 6.51 28.98 13.96
C SER A 7 7.73 28.20 14.44
N ALA A 8 8.28 27.34 13.58
CA ALA A 8 9.53 26.62 13.79
C ALA A 8 10.47 26.89 12.61
N GLU A 9 11.56 27.62 12.87
CA GLU A 9 12.41 28.17 11.81
C GLU A 9 13.89 27.91 12.06
N ASN A 10 14.60 27.46 11.03
CA ASN A 10 16.06 27.28 11.03
C ASN A 10 16.56 26.38 12.18
N ASN A 11 15.78 25.36 12.55
CA ASN A 11 16.26 24.32 13.44
C ASN A 11 17.23 23.41 12.71
N SER A 12 18.12 22.74 13.44
CA SER A 12 19.11 21.80 12.85
C SER A 12 18.52 20.46 12.46
N ASP A 13 17.26 20.23 12.81
CA ASP A 13 16.48 18.99 12.72
C ASP A 13 15.05 19.41 12.36
N ASP A 14 14.05 18.56 12.57
CA ASP A 14 12.64 18.83 12.31
C ASP A 14 12.10 20.14 12.90
N GLY A 15 11.16 20.78 12.19
CA GLY A 15 10.42 21.93 12.71
C GLY A 15 9.43 21.53 13.82
N PHE A 16 8.61 20.52 13.55
CA PHE A 16 7.67 19.95 14.51
C PHE A 16 7.72 18.43 14.48
N GLU A 17 8.16 17.82 15.58
CA GLU A 17 8.19 16.37 15.73
C GLU A 17 7.04 15.89 16.65
N VAL A 18 6.24 14.95 16.17
CA VAL A 18 5.12 14.35 16.90
C VAL A 18 5.18 12.83 16.79
N SER A 19 5.54 12.15 17.87
CA SER A 19 5.56 10.68 17.89
C SER A 19 4.17 10.06 17.68
N THR A 20 3.14 10.50 18.40
CA THR A 20 1.78 9.97 18.20
C THR A 20 0.73 11.06 18.33
N PHE A 21 -0.14 11.14 17.33
CA PHE A 21 -1.28 12.03 17.28
C PHE A 21 -2.59 11.25 17.19
N ASN A 22 -3.26 11.11 18.34
CA ASN A 22 -4.52 10.36 18.49
C ASN A 22 -5.77 11.26 18.46
N GLY A 23 -5.67 12.49 17.96
CA GLY A 23 -6.78 13.45 17.91
C GLY A 23 -6.47 14.87 18.40
N GLY A 24 -7.31 15.81 17.98
CA GLY A 24 -7.15 17.23 18.22
C GLY A 24 -6.88 18.00 16.93
N THR A 25 -6.16 19.11 17.03
CA THR A 25 -5.89 19.99 15.87
C THR A 25 -4.44 20.47 15.84
N LEU A 26 -3.75 20.24 14.73
CA LEU A 26 -2.51 20.91 14.33
C LEU A 26 -2.86 21.87 13.19
N SER A 27 -2.98 23.16 13.46
CA SER A 27 -3.45 24.09 12.42
C SER A 27 -2.81 25.47 12.37
N GLY A 28 -2.57 25.98 11.17
CA GLY A 28 -2.06 27.35 11.00
C GLY A 28 -0.65 27.54 11.53
N ASN A 29 0.15 26.48 11.56
CA ASN A 29 1.55 26.54 11.97
C ASN A 29 2.47 26.68 10.75
N THR A 30 3.66 27.23 10.97
CA THR A 30 4.68 27.46 9.94
C THR A 30 5.97 26.74 10.28
N ALA A 31 6.54 25.98 9.34
CA ALA A 31 7.88 25.42 9.46
C ALA A 31 8.76 25.88 8.28
N THR A 32 9.90 26.52 8.54
CA THR A 32 10.73 27.09 7.46
C THR A 32 12.22 26.92 7.66
N GLY A 33 12.91 26.42 6.63
CA GLY A 33 14.36 26.35 6.61
C GLY A 33 14.95 25.39 7.65
N ASN A 34 14.19 24.40 8.09
CA ASN A 34 14.67 23.40 9.05
C ASN A 34 15.61 22.40 8.37
N GLY A 35 16.52 21.83 9.17
CA GLY A 35 17.61 20.97 8.71
C GLY A 35 17.21 19.53 8.40
N ASP A 36 15.95 19.16 8.66
CA ASP A 36 15.35 17.91 8.19
C ASP A 36 13.91 18.20 7.70
N ASP A 37 12.87 17.70 8.37
CA ASP A 37 11.49 17.88 7.94
C ASP A 37 10.84 19.18 8.46
N GLY A 38 9.82 19.68 7.76
CA GLY A 38 8.95 20.73 8.29
C GLY A 38 8.09 20.22 9.45
N PHE A 39 7.38 19.13 9.20
CA PHE A 39 6.61 18.36 10.18
C PHE A 39 6.94 16.89 10.04
N TYR A 40 7.34 16.26 11.14
CA TYR A 40 7.45 14.82 11.25
C TYR A 40 6.39 14.30 12.21
N VAL A 41 5.52 13.40 11.73
CA VAL A 41 4.52 12.71 12.55
C VAL A 41 4.72 11.21 12.38
N TYR A 42 5.08 10.50 13.44
CA TYR A 42 5.25 9.05 13.33
C TYR A 42 3.89 8.34 13.19
N ASP A 43 2.99 8.47 14.18
CA ASP A 43 1.64 7.91 14.10
C ASP A 43 0.55 8.99 14.08
N PHE A 44 -0.23 9.08 13.00
CA PHE A 44 -1.42 9.91 12.89
C PHE A 44 -2.68 9.04 12.84
N ASN A 45 -3.29 8.84 14.01
CA ASN A 45 -4.43 7.93 14.18
C ASN A 45 -5.79 8.66 14.21
N GLY A 46 -5.79 10.00 14.08
CA GLY A 46 -7.02 10.78 14.08
C GLY A 46 -6.82 12.26 14.41
N GLY A 47 -7.88 13.06 14.23
CA GLY A 47 -7.86 14.51 14.41
C GLY A 47 -7.64 15.26 13.10
N THR A 48 -7.15 16.50 13.19
CA THR A 48 -7.00 17.38 12.03
C THR A 48 -5.61 17.99 11.97
N LEU A 49 -4.91 17.81 10.85
CA LEU A 49 -3.70 18.55 10.48
C LEU A 49 -4.07 19.45 9.30
N SER A 50 -4.29 20.75 9.53
CA SER A 50 -4.81 21.64 8.50
C SER A 50 -4.20 23.03 8.43
N ASP A 51 -4.22 23.65 7.26
CA ASP A 51 -3.82 25.05 7.09
C ASP A 51 -2.38 25.36 7.53
N ASN A 52 -1.50 24.34 7.58
CA ASN A 52 -0.10 24.53 7.93
C ASN A 52 0.72 24.87 6.67
N THR A 53 1.79 25.64 6.85
CA THR A 53 2.69 26.05 5.76
C THR A 53 4.12 25.57 6.05
N VAL A 54 4.70 24.81 5.13
CA VAL A 54 6.09 24.33 5.23
C VAL A 54 6.88 24.77 4.02
N THR A 55 8.05 25.36 4.24
CA THR A 55 8.83 25.96 3.16
C THR A 55 10.34 25.79 3.33
N GLY A 56 11.02 25.31 2.29
CA GLY A 56 12.49 25.31 2.26
C GLY A 56 13.16 24.42 3.30
N ASN A 57 12.50 23.35 3.75
CA ASN A 57 13.11 22.34 4.63
C ASN A 57 13.91 21.34 3.76
N SER A 58 15.01 20.80 4.29
CA SER A 58 15.96 20.07 3.44
C SER A 58 15.53 18.67 3.03
N ASP A 59 14.65 18.01 3.79
CA ASP A 59 14.02 16.76 3.39
C ASP A 59 12.51 16.96 3.12
N GLY A 60 11.61 16.33 3.87
CA GLY A 60 10.17 16.43 3.66
C GLY A 60 9.56 17.74 4.17
N GLY A 61 8.53 18.22 3.47
CA GLY A 61 7.66 19.27 3.99
C GLY A 61 6.81 18.74 5.14
N PHE A 62 5.98 17.75 4.84
CA PHE A 62 5.21 16.99 5.82
C PHE A 62 5.52 15.49 5.65
N VAL A 63 6.05 14.86 6.68
CA VAL A 63 6.32 13.43 6.73
C VAL A 63 5.40 12.80 7.76
N VAL A 64 4.60 11.83 7.33
CA VAL A 64 3.74 11.01 8.19
C VAL A 64 4.11 9.55 8.00
N HIS A 65 4.59 8.87 9.02
CA HIS A 65 4.96 7.46 8.86
C HIS A 65 3.71 6.59 8.72
N ASN A 66 2.78 6.68 9.67
CA ASN A 66 1.52 5.93 9.67
C ASN A 66 0.32 6.87 9.73
N LEU A 67 -0.49 6.91 8.67
CA LEU A 67 -1.76 7.63 8.61
C LEU A 67 -2.91 6.61 8.58
N SER A 68 -3.57 6.46 9.73
CA SER A 68 -4.61 5.44 9.96
C SER A 68 -5.98 6.02 10.32
N GLY A 69 -6.14 7.34 10.15
CA GLY A 69 -7.42 8.01 10.36
C GLY A 69 -7.30 9.54 10.36
N GLY A 70 -8.43 10.22 10.57
CA GLY A 70 -8.48 11.69 10.68
C GLY A 70 -8.39 12.43 9.34
N THR A 71 -7.98 13.70 9.39
CA THR A 71 -7.97 14.59 8.23
C THR A 71 -6.68 15.39 8.13
N VAL A 72 -5.99 15.27 7.01
CA VAL A 72 -4.87 16.12 6.60
C VAL A 72 -5.35 16.99 5.44
N SER A 73 -5.56 18.28 5.68
CA SER A 73 -6.20 19.12 4.66
C SER A 73 -5.75 20.57 4.57
N ALA A 74 -5.78 21.15 3.38
CA ALA A 74 -5.46 22.57 3.17
C ALA A 74 -4.03 22.97 3.61
N ASN A 75 -3.10 22.00 3.68
CA ASN A 75 -1.70 22.29 3.99
C ASN A 75 -0.94 22.68 2.72
N THR A 76 0.07 23.53 2.88
CA THR A 76 0.91 24.01 1.77
C THR A 76 2.36 23.64 2.01
N ALA A 77 2.94 22.85 1.10
CA ALA A 77 4.36 22.51 1.07
C ALA A 77 5.03 23.13 -0.15
N THR A 78 6.06 23.94 0.06
CA THR A 78 6.75 24.66 -1.02
C THR A 78 8.27 24.57 -0.91
N ASP A 79 8.95 24.28 -2.01
CA ASP A 79 10.42 24.30 -2.10
C ASP A 79 11.14 23.42 -1.04
N ASN A 80 10.53 22.32 -0.59
CA ASN A 80 11.19 21.32 0.26
C ASN A 80 11.86 20.24 -0.61
N GLY A 81 12.49 19.23 -0.02
CA GLY A 81 12.89 18.00 -0.71
C GLY A 81 11.68 17.31 -1.35
N ASP A 82 10.81 16.73 -0.52
CA ASP A 82 9.48 16.24 -0.90
C ASP A 82 8.39 17.15 -0.32
N GLY A 83 7.25 17.29 -1.00
CA GLY A 83 6.13 18.08 -0.47
C GLY A 83 5.45 17.37 0.71
N PHE A 84 4.92 16.17 0.42
CA PHE A 84 4.26 15.30 1.40
C PHE A 84 4.77 13.87 1.24
N VAL A 85 5.21 13.25 2.33
CA VAL A 85 5.61 11.84 2.37
C VAL A 85 4.72 11.11 3.36
N ILE A 86 4.06 10.05 2.90
CA ILE A 86 3.26 9.17 3.75
C ILE A 86 3.76 7.74 3.54
N ALA A 87 4.38 7.13 4.56
CA ALA A 87 4.89 5.78 4.38
C ALA A 87 3.74 4.77 4.30
N GLN A 88 2.79 4.82 5.23
CA GLN A 88 1.63 3.95 5.26
C GLN A 88 0.35 4.77 5.40
N PHE A 89 -0.58 4.62 4.46
CA PHE A 89 -1.89 5.23 4.49
C PHE A 89 -2.95 4.13 4.44
N THR A 90 -3.52 3.86 5.61
CA THR A 90 -4.48 2.76 5.81
C THR A 90 -5.92 3.24 5.95
N ASP A 91 -6.15 4.46 6.46
CA ASP A 91 -7.47 5.10 6.52
C ASP A 91 -7.33 6.62 6.75
N GLY A 92 -8.40 7.39 6.57
CA GLY A 92 -8.44 8.84 6.77
C GLY A 92 -8.66 9.64 5.49
N THR A 93 -8.58 10.97 5.60
CA THR A 93 -8.80 11.90 4.48
C THR A 93 -7.58 12.79 4.29
N PHE A 94 -7.00 12.78 3.09
CA PHE A 94 -5.94 13.69 2.66
C PHE A 94 -6.46 14.55 1.52
N SER A 95 -6.82 15.81 1.81
CA SER A 95 -7.58 16.61 0.85
C SER A 95 -7.22 18.07 0.77
N SER A 96 -7.28 18.64 -0.43
CA SER A 96 -7.02 20.07 -0.66
C SER A 96 -5.62 20.54 -0.24
N ASN A 97 -4.65 19.63 -0.14
CA ASN A 97 -3.26 19.97 0.12
C ASN A 97 -2.58 20.43 -1.17
N THR A 98 -1.61 21.34 -1.04
CA THR A 98 -0.87 21.94 -2.16
C THR A 98 0.62 21.69 -1.99
N ALA A 99 1.24 21.04 -2.98
CA ALA A 99 2.68 20.83 -3.07
C ALA A 99 3.24 21.54 -4.30
N THR A 100 4.13 22.52 -4.09
CA THR A 100 4.67 23.34 -5.19
C THR A 100 6.19 23.43 -5.16
N GLY A 101 6.85 23.20 -6.30
CA GLY A 101 8.28 23.51 -6.43
C GLY A 101 9.20 22.65 -5.55
N ASN A 102 8.72 21.55 -4.99
CA ASN A 102 9.56 20.65 -4.20
C ASN A 102 10.59 19.97 -5.11
N LEU A 103 11.76 19.64 -4.56
CA LEU A 103 12.92 19.14 -5.30
C LEU A 103 12.62 17.83 -6.03
N TYR A 104 11.83 16.95 -5.42
CA TYR A 104 11.48 15.64 -5.96
C TYR A 104 9.96 15.55 -6.15
N TYR A 105 9.22 14.96 -5.20
CA TYR A 105 7.82 14.64 -5.36
C TYR A 105 6.91 15.71 -4.76
N GLY A 106 5.77 15.94 -5.40
CA GLY A 106 4.70 16.72 -4.77
C GLY A 106 4.10 15.96 -3.59
N SER A 107 3.71 14.71 -3.82
CA SER A 107 3.28 13.79 -2.77
C SER A 107 3.73 12.36 -3.09
N ARG A 108 4.34 11.69 -2.12
CA ARG A 108 4.76 10.29 -2.17
C ARG A 108 4.01 9.51 -1.10
N ILE A 109 3.33 8.45 -1.51
CA ILE A 109 2.65 7.49 -0.65
C ILE A 109 3.25 6.12 -0.94
N ASP A 110 3.94 5.52 0.03
CA ASP A 110 4.61 4.24 -0.20
C ASP A 110 3.60 3.08 -0.21
N TYR A 111 2.72 2.99 0.79
CA TYR A 111 1.67 1.98 0.87
C TYR A 111 0.30 2.64 1.05
N PHE A 112 -0.58 2.51 0.06
CA PHE A 112 -1.95 3.03 0.08
C PHE A 112 -2.95 1.88 0.10
N THR A 113 -3.47 1.55 1.28
CA THR A 113 -4.39 0.41 1.49
C THR A 113 -5.81 0.85 1.86
N GLY A 114 -6.04 2.13 2.14
CA GLY A 114 -7.38 2.65 2.46
C GLY A 114 -7.47 4.16 2.62
N GLY A 115 -8.68 4.66 2.90
CA GLY A 115 -8.98 6.09 3.04
C GLY A 115 -9.20 6.83 1.71
N THR A 116 -9.08 8.17 1.73
CA THR A 116 -9.39 9.03 0.58
C THR A 116 -8.35 10.13 0.37
N ILE A 117 -7.84 10.24 -0.87
CA ILE A 117 -6.99 11.35 -1.34
C ILE A 117 -7.76 12.12 -2.40
N SER A 118 -8.14 13.37 -2.11
CA SER A 118 -8.90 14.15 -3.08
C SER A 118 -8.64 15.64 -3.11
N HIS A 119 -8.87 16.28 -4.26
CA HIS A 119 -8.75 17.73 -4.43
C HIS A 119 -7.35 18.29 -4.11
N ASN A 120 -6.31 17.46 -4.11
CA ASN A 120 -4.93 17.90 -3.87
C ASN A 120 -4.30 18.43 -5.16
N SER A 121 -3.34 19.34 -5.02
CA SER A 121 -2.61 19.92 -6.14
C SER A 121 -1.10 19.70 -5.98
N ALA A 122 -0.47 19.08 -6.98
CA ALA A 122 0.98 18.93 -7.05
C ALA A 122 1.50 19.60 -8.33
N SER A 123 2.24 20.70 -8.19
CA SER A 123 2.67 21.49 -9.34
C SER A 123 4.12 21.95 -9.32
N GLY A 124 4.80 21.84 -10.46
CA GLY A 124 6.16 22.35 -10.61
C GLY A 124 7.20 21.62 -9.76
N ASN A 125 6.90 20.41 -9.26
CA ASN A 125 7.86 19.61 -8.50
C ASN A 125 8.90 18.99 -9.46
N GLY A 126 10.12 18.74 -8.97
CA GLY A 126 11.24 18.34 -9.81
C GLY A 126 11.08 16.97 -10.48
N ASP A 127 10.38 16.04 -9.82
CA ASP A 127 10.03 14.72 -10.34
C ASP A 127 8.50 14.58 -10.47
N HIS A 128 7.87 13.65 -9.75
CA HIS A 128 6.45 13.31 -9.93
C HIS A 128 5.50 14.22 -9.15
N GLY A 129 4.30 14.44 -9.70
CA GLY A 129 3.24 15.11 -8.95
C GLY A 129 2.79 14.28 -7.75
N PHE A 130 2.26 13.09 -8.05
CA PHE A 130 1.88 12.07 -7.06
C PHE A 130 2.55 10.75 -7.40
N LEU A 131 3.16 10.11 -6.41
CA LEU A 131 3.71 8.76 -6.49
C LEU A 131 3.00 7.87 -5.48
N PHE A 132 2.45 6.77 -5.95
CA PHE A 132 1.94 5.66 -5.16
C PHE A 132 2.83 4.45 -5.44
N SER A 133 3.71 4.09 -4.51
CA SER A 133 4.64 2.96 -4.69
C SER A 133 3.91 1.62 -4.58
N ASP A 134 2.84 1.55 -3.79
CA ASP A 134 1.98 0.38 -3.69
C ASP A 134 0.52 0.79 -3.43
N PHE A 135 -0.30 0.73 -4.49
CA PHE A 135 -1.72 1.10 -4.45
C PHE A 135 -2.60 -0.15 -4.40
N GLN A 136 -3.25 -0.34 -3.25
CA GLN A 136 -3.91 -1.60 -2.89
C GLN A 136 -5.35 -1.42 -2.40
N GLY A 137 -5.75 -0.20 -2.05
CA GLY A 137 -7.08 0.13 -1.53
C GLY A 137 -7.37 1.62 -1.58
N GLY A 138 -8.51 2.04 -1.03
CA GLY A 138 -8.86 3.46 -0.87
C GLY A 138 -9.29 4.18 -2.16
N ALA A 139 -9.54 5.48 -2.07
CA ALA A 139 -10.02 6.30 -3.19
C ALA A 139 -9.11 7.50 -3.47
N VAL A 140 -8.65 7.64 -4.71
CA VAL A 140 -7.86 8.77 -5.19
C VAL A 140 -8.59 9.46 -6.33
N HIS A 141 -9.16 10.63 -6.06
CA HIS A 141 -9.98 11.32 -7.04
C HIS A 141 -9.93 12.84 -6.98
N ASP A 142 -10.23 13.50 -8.09
CA ASP A 142 -10.28 14.97 -8.19
C ASP A 142 -8.95 15.67 -7.85
N ASN A 143 -7.81 14.97 -7.96
CA ASN A 143 -6.49 15.57 -7.74
C ASN A 143 -5.92 16.16 -9.03
N THR A 144 -5.07 17.17 -8.91
CA THR A 144 -4.44 17.84 -10.07
C THR A 144 -2.92 17.76 -9.97
N ALA A 145 -2.27 17.22 -11.00
CA ALA A 145 -0.82 17.22 -11.16
C ALA A 145 -0.43 18.05 -12.40
N SER A 146 0.35 19.12 -12.21
CA SER A 146 0.68 19.98 -13.35
C SER A 146 2.10 20.54 -13.38
N GLY A 147 2.76 20.48 -14.54
CA GLY A 147 4.06 21.15 -14.71
C GLY A 147 5.22 20.48 -13.96
N ASN A 148 5.08 19.23 -13.54
CA ASN A 148 6.14 18.52 -12.82
C ASN A 148 7.22 18.01 -13.78
N GLY A 149 8.46 17.84 -13.29
CA GLY A 149 9.61 17.42 -14.11
C GLY A 149 9.63 15.93 -14.48
N GLY A 150 8.79 15.12 -13.83
CA GLY A 150 8.46 13.74 -14.15
C GLY A 150 7.00 13.58 -14.58
N SER A 151 6.42 12.40 -14.35
CA SER A 151 4.99 12.10 -14.57
C SER A 151 4.06 12.81 -13.57
N GLY A 152 2.81 13.08 -13.98
CA GLY A 152 1.82 13.68 -13.08
C GLY A 152 1.39 12.75 -11.96
N PHE A 153 1.01 11.52 -12.33
CA PHE A 153 0.70 10.44 -11.39
C PHE A 153 1.53 9.22 -11.76
N VAL A 154 2.19 8.62 -10.79
CA VAL A 154 2.80 7.29 -10.88
C VAL A 154 2.06 6.40 -9.90
N VAL A 155 1.51 5.29 -10.39
CA VAL A 155 0.80 4.32 -9.55
C VAL A 155 1.38 2.94 -9.84
N THR A 156 2.04 2.38 -8.85
CA THR A 156 2.48 1.00 -8.87
C THR A 156 1.52 0.18 -8.02
N THR A 157 1.11 -0.96 -8.56
CA THR A 157 0.22 -1.93 -7.91
C THR A 157 0.90 -3.29 -8.01
N SER A 158 0.64 -4.16 -7.04
CA SER A 158 0.96 -5.58 -7.17
C SER A 158 0.31 -6.20 -8.43
N GLN A 159 0.94 -7.21 -9.01
CA GLN A 159 0.45 -7.91 -10.19
C GLN A 159 -0.33 -9.18 -9.81
N VAL A 160 -1.49 -9.38 -10.41
CA VAL A 160 -2.16 -10.70 -10.38
C VAL A 160 -1.51 -11.60 -11.42
N LEU A 161 -0.68 -12.54 -10.98
CA LEU A 161 0.00 -13.49 -11.86
C LEU A 161 -0.94 -14.58 -12.38
N ALA A 162 -1.87 -15.04 -11.55
CA ALA A 162 -2.86 -16.04 -11.92
C ALA A 162 -4.18 -15.81 -11.18
N SER A 163 -5.29 -16.23 -11.79
CA SER A 163 -6.61 -16.25 -11.16
C SER A 163 -7.42 -17.45 -11.65
N ALA A 164 -8.00 -18.22 -10.74
CA ALA A 164 -8.86 -19.35 -11.08
C ALA A 164 -9.87 -19.65 -9.97
N GLN A 165 -11.04 -20.16 -10.34
CA GLN A 165 -12.07 -20.64 -9.41
C GLN A 165 -11.94 -22.14 -9.19
N TRP A 166 -11.94 -22.59 -7.94
CA TRP A 166 -12.06 -24.00 -7.63
C TRP A 166 -13.53 -24.41 -7.57
N SER A 167 -13.92 -25.42 -8.34
CA SER A 167 -15.32 -25.88 -8.36
C SER A 167 -15.74 -26.66 -7.11
N GLY A 168 -14.80 -27.04 -6.23
CA GLY A 168 -15.08 -27.79 -5.01
C GLY A 168 -15.85 -26.99 -3.97
N ASN A 169 -15.45 -25.74 -3.73
CA ASN A 169 -16.09 -24.80 -2.80
C ASN A 169 -16.65 -23.54 -3.51
N GLY A 170 -16.28 -23.31 -4.77
CA GLY A 170 -16.68 -22.11 -5.52
C GLY A 170 -15.80 -20.89 -5.23
N HIS A 171 -14.73 -21.04 -4.44
CA HIS A 171 -13.83 -19.95 -4.09
C HIS A 171 -12.89 -19.62 -5.25
N TRP A 172 -12.48 -18.36 -5.34
CA TRP A 172 -11.48 -17.88 -6.28
C TRP A 172 -10.13 -17.77 -5.60
N TYR A 173 -9.07 -18.05 -6.35
CA TYR A 173 -7.69 -17.92 -5.87
C TYR A 173 -6.92 -17.01 -6.82
N GLN A 174 -6.11 -16.11 -6.26
CA GLN A 174 -5.20 -15.25 -7.02
C GLN A 174 -3.79 -15.30 -6.45
N LEU A 175 -2.81 -15.57 -7.31
CA LEU A 175 -1.40 -15.40 -6.95
C LEU A 175 -0.99 -13.97 -7.24
N ILE A 176 -0.54 -13.29 -6.20
CA ILE A 176 -0.13 -11.89 -6.27
C ILE A 176 1.39 -11.80 -6.24
N ASP A 177 1.95 -10.93 -7.06
CA ASP A 177 3.33 -10.46 -6.96
C ASP A 177 3.35 -8.99 -6.56
N ASN A 178 3.81 -8.72 -5.35
CA ASN A 178 3.89 -7.38 -4.77
C ASN A 178 5.00 -6.53 -5.41
N GLY A 179 5.92 -7.15 -6.16
CA GLY A 179 7.12 -6.49 -6.66
C GLY A 179 8.22 -6.43 -5.61
N ASP A 180 7.92 -5.88 -4.43
CA ASP A 180 8.83 -5.82 -3.27
C ASP A 180 8.55 -6.93 -2.25
N GLU A 181 9.53 -7.22 -1.39
CA GLU A 181 9.36 -8.18 -0.30
C GLU A 181 8.37 -7.66 0.75
N VAL A 182 7.48 -8.55 1.20
CA VAL A 182 6.51 -8.32 2.26
C VAL A 182 6.65 -9.40 3.33
N THR A 183 6.49 -8.99 4.58
CA THR A 183 6.29 -9.89 5.71
C THR A 183 4.98 -10.66 5.56
N TRP A 184 4.81 -11.74 6.33
CA TRP A 184 3.55 -12.48 6.33
C TRP A 184 2.38 -11.63 6.84
N HIS A 185 2.60 -10.77 7.85
CA HIS A 185 1.56 -9.88 8.37
C HIS A 185 1.15 -8.81 7.35
N GLU A 186 2.11 -8.20 6.65
CA GLU A 186 1.81 -7.28 5.54
C GLU A 186 1.04 -8.01 4.44
N ALA A 187 1.46 -9.22 4.04
CA ALA A 187 0.74 -10.02 3.05
C ALA A 187 -0.68 -10.38 3.50
N ARG A 188 -0.89 -10.66 4.80
CA ARG A 188 -2.24 -10.86 5.38
C ARG A 188 -3.10 -9.62 5.21
N ASP A 189 -2.59 -8.47 5.61
CA ASP A 189 -3.35 -7.21 5.58
C ASP A 189 -3.62 -6.78 4.12
N LEU A 190 -2.65 -6.99 3.22
CA LEU A 190 -2.80 -6.80 1.78
C LEU A 190 -3.80 -7.77 1.13
N ALA A 191 -3.84 -9.03 1.58
CA ALA A 191 -4.83 -10.00 1.12
C ALA A 191 -6.24 -9.61 1.60
N ALA A 192 -6.37 -9.16 2.86
CA ALA A 192 -7.63 -8.72 3.46
C ALA A 192 -8.21 -7.47 2.78
N ALA A 193 -7.36 -6.57 2.28
CA ALA A 193 -7.77 -5.36 1.56
C ALA A 193 -8.26 -5.62 0.11
N ARG A 194 -8.07 -6.84 -0.42
CA ARG A 194 -8.47 -7.16 -1.80
C ARG A 194 -9.94 -7.48 -1.91
N VAL A 195 -10.52 -7.05 -3.04
CA VAL A 195 -11.89 -7.42 -3.41
C VAL A 195 -11.91 -7.98 -4.84
N PHE A 196 -12.50 -9.16 -5.00
CA PHE A 196 -12.70 -9.78 -6.30
C PHE A 196 -14.14 -10.30 -6.41
N ASP A 197 -14.85 -9.87 -7.47
CA ASP A 197 -16.26 -10.20 -7.71
C ASP A 197 -17.19 -9.91 -6.50
N GLY A 198 -16.91 -8.81 -5.79
CA GLY A 198 -17.66 -8.38 -4.61
C GLY A 198 -17.36 -9.16 -3.32
N GLN A 199 -16.34 -10.02 -3.33
CA GLN A 199 -15.89 -10.80 -2.18
C GLN A 199 -14.53 -10.31 -1.69
N TYR A 200 -14.37 -10.22 -0.38
CA TYR A 200 -13.10 -9.87 0.26
C TYR A 200 -12.13 -11.05 0.26
N GLY A 201 -10.84 -10.73 0.11
CA GLY A 201 -9.76 -11.70 0.14
C GLY A 201 -9.30 -12.03 1.56
N HIS A 202 -8.57 -13.12 1.68
CA HIS A 202 -7.65 -13.41 2.79
C HIS A 202 -6.51 -14.26 2.26
N LEU A 203 -5.41 -14.40 3.01
CA LEU A 203 -4.39 -15.39 2.62
C LEU A 203 -5.04 -16.76 2.55
N ALA A 204 -4.76 -17.47 1.46
CA ALA A 204 -5.46 -18.71 1.13
C ALA A 204 -5.31 -19.76 2.22
N THR A 205 -6.40 -20.44 2.51
CA THR A 205 -6.46 -21.60 3.39
C THR A 205 -6.73 -22.85 2.57
N PHE A 206 -6.43 -24.00 3.16
CA PHE A 206 -6.61 -25.28 2.49
C PHE A 206 -7.16 -26.29 3.49
N THR A 207 -8.25 -26.93 3.11
CA THR A 207 -8.98 -27.88 3.94
C THR A 207 -8.91 -29.31 3.38
N SER A 208 -8.35 -29.50 2.18
CA SER A 208 -8.22 -30.81 1.53
C SER A 208 -7.10 -30.89 0.49
N ASP A 209 -6.65 -32.12 0.21
CA ASP A 209 -5.72 -32.44 -0.89
C ASP A 209 -6.18 -31.89 -2.24
N ALA A 210 -7.48 -31.98 -2.53
CA ALA A 210 -8.04 -31.60 -3.83
C ALA A 210 -8.03 -30.08 -4.04
N GLU A 211 -8.19 -29.31 -2.98
CA GLU A 211 -8.13 -27.85 -2.98
C GLU A 211 -6.69 -27.37 -3.18
N TRP A 212 -5.77 -27.92 -2.40
CA TRP A 212 -4.34 -27.65 -2.55
C TRP A 212 -3.85 -28.03 -3.95
N GLU A 213 -4.20 -29.21 -4.45
CA GLU A 213 -3.75 -29.66 -5.76
C GLU A 213 -4.30 -28.78 -6.89
N PHE A 214 -5.52 -28.26 -6.74
CA PHE A 214 -6.05 -27.24 -7.64
C PHE A 214 -5.18 -25.97 -7.62
N ALA A 215 -4.94 -25.38 -6.45
CA ALA A 215 -4.16 -24.15 -6.35
C ALA A 215 -2.72 -24.38 -6.84
N ARG A 216 -2.10 -25.50 -6.46
CA ARG A 216 -0.76 -25.87 -6.92
C ARG A 216 -0.70 -25.96 -8.43
N GLN A 217 -1.58 -26.73 -9.08
CA GLN A 217 -1.51 -26.97 -10.52
C GLN A 217 -1.95 -25.77 -11.36
N GLN A 218 -3.02 -25.08 -10.96
CA GLN A 218 -3.64 -24.03 -11.78
C GLN A 218 -3.05 -22.64 -11.52
N ILE A 219 -2.54 -22.40 -10.32
CA ILE A 219 -2.07 -21.08 -9.89
C ILE A 219 -0.55 -21.04 -9.75
N HIS A 220 0.04 -21.91 -8.92
CA HIS A 220 1.46 -21.81 -8.58
C HIS A 220 2.41 -22.42 -9.63
N GLU A 221 2.19 -23.65 -10.09
CA GLU A 221 3.10 -24.34 -11.03
C GLU A 221 3.37 -23.54 -12.32
N PRO A 222 2.37 -22.87 -12.95
CA PRO A 222 2.62 -22.03 -14.12
C PRO A 222 3.53 -20.83 -13.85
N HIS A 223 3.65 -20.39 -12.59
CA HIS A 223 4.39 -19.20 -12.16
C HIS A 223 5.49 -19.52 -11.16
N ARG A 224 5.88 -20.79 -11.09
CA ARG A 224 6.79 -21.32 -10.08
C ARG A 224 8.16 -20.66 -10.14
N THR A 225 8.72 -20.33 -8.98
CA THR A 225 10.09 -19.84 -8.79
C THR A 225 10.86 -20.75 -7.82
N ASP A 226 12.11 -20.41 -7.53
CA ASP A 226 12.95 -21.22 -6.65
C ASP A 226 12.52 -21.12 -5.18
N PHE A 227 12.33 -19.92 -4.63
CA PHE A 227 12.02 -19.72 -3.19
C PHE A 227 10.92 -18.70 -2.90
N ASN A 228 10.32 -18.13 -3.94
CA ASN A 228 9.33 -17.05 -3.82
C ASN A 228 8.02 -17.47 -4.50
N ASN A 229 7.42 -18.56 -4.01
CA ASN A 229 6.13 -19.06 -4.53
C ASN A 229 4.93 -18.51 -3.76
N GLY A 230 5.16 -17.90 -2.60
CA GLY A 230 4.26 -16.96 -1.94
C GLY A 230 3.77 -17.41 -0.57
N TRP A 231 3.35 -16.45 0.25
CA TRP A 231 2.69 -16.69 1.54
C TRP A 231 1.31 -17.33 1.39
N ILE A 232 0.94 -18.17 2.35
CA ILE A 232 -0.41 -18.71 2.54
C ILE A 232 -0.85 -18.49 4.00
N GLY A 233 -2.13 -18.71 4.31
CA GLY A 233 -2.74 -18.24 5.55
C GLY A 233 -2.38 -19.00 6.83
N ALA A 234 -1.46 -19.97 6.80
CA ALA A 234 -1.11 -20.74 8.00
C ALA A 234 0.03 -20.07 8.80
N THR A 235 -0.12 -20.10 10.12
CA THR A 235 0.90 -19.63 11.07
C THR A 235 0.79 -20.37 12.40
N ASP A 236 1.87 -20.53 13.13
CA ASP A 236 1.91 -21.00 14.52
C ASP A 236 2.50 -19.95 15.48
N GLU A 237 2.47 -18.65 15.10
CA GLU A 237 3.03 -17.51 15.87
C GLU A 237 2.49 -17.43 17.32
N ASN A 238 1.29 -17.95 17.54
CA ASN A 238 0.64 -17.99 18.85
C ASN A 238 1.12 -19.16 19.72
N SER A 239 1.55 -20.27 19.09
CA SER A 239 1.97 -21.49 19.76
C SER A 239 2.77 -22.39 18.82
N GLU A 240 4.09 -22.35 18.93
CA GLU A 240 5.06 -23.24 18.28
C GLU A 240 4.56 -24.69 18.08
N GLY A 241 4.53 -25.14 16.82
CA GLY A 241 4.08 -26.45 16.37
C GLY A 241 2.55 -26.63 16.31
N ASN A 242 1.75 -25.62 16.68
CA ASN A 242 0.30 -25.62 16.58
C ASN A 242 -0.15 -24.57 15.56
N PHE A 243 -0.19 -24.98 14.29
CA PHE A 243 -0.62 -24.11 13.19
C PHE A 243 -2.12 -23.80 13.25
N GLU A 244 -2.43 -22.56 12.90
CA GLU A 244 -3.76 -21.97 12.80
C GLU A 244 -3.90 -21.31 11.42
N TRP A 245 -5.12 -21.33 10.86
CA TRP A 245 -5.43 -20.54 9.67
C TRP A 245 -5.76 -19.10 10.06
N VAL A 246 -5.36 -18.15 9.21
CA VAL A 246 -5.64 -16.71 9.38
C VAL A 246 -7.14 -16.37 9.48
N THR A 247 -8.00 -17.27 9.01
CA THR A 247 -9.47 -17.19 9.08
C THR A 247 -10.02 -17.64 10.44
N GLY A 248 -9.20 -18.28 11.27
CA GLY A 248 -9.60 -18.89 12.55
C GLY A 248 -10.34 -20.22 12.40
N GLU A 249 -10.47 -20.75 11.19
CA GLU A 249 -11.02 -22.09 10.98
C GLU A 249 -10.07 -23.18 11.48
N ALA A 250 -10.59 -24.38 11.71
CA ALA A 250 -9.78 -25.48 12.22
C ALA A 250 -8.67 -25.85 11.23
N PHE A 251 -7.43 -25.86 11.70
CA PHE A 251 -6.30 -26.36 10.93
C PHE A 251 -6.38 -27.89 10.80
N SER A 252 -7.05 -28.36 9.74
CA SER A 252 -7.37 -29.78 9.54
C SER A 252 -6.55 -30.46 8.45
N TYR A 253 -5.72 -29.72 7.73
CA TYR A 253 -4.98 -30.21 6.58
C TYR A 253 -3.58 -29.56 6.53
N SER A 254 -2.55 -30.41 6.48
CA SER A 254 -1.13 -30.03 6.61
C SER A 254 -0.22 -30.81 5.66
N ASP A 255 -0.77 -31.50 4.66
CA ASP A 255 0.00 -32.10 3.55
C ASP A 255 0.03 -31.04 2.44
N PRO A 256 1.09 -30.84 1.64
CA PRO A 256 2.43 -31.39 1.72
C PRO A 256 3.38 -30.49 2.51
N ALA A 257 3.08 -30.26 3.79
CA ALA A 257 3.97 -29.49 4.63
C ALA A 257 5.19 -30.30 5.09
N THR A 258 6.33 -29.63 5.12
CA THR A 258 7.55 -30.10 5.74
C THR A 258 7.94 -29.14 6.85
N PHE A 259 7.02 -28.90 7.79
CA PHE A 259 7.27 -27.99 8.89
C PHE A 259 8.43 -28.52 9.74
N ASP A 260 9.56 -27.83 9.71
CA ASP A 260 10.75 -28.22 10.46
C ASP A 260 10.84 -27.51 11.82
N ASN A 261 9.96 -26.52 12.05
CA ASN A 261 9.67 -25.90 13.34
C ASN A 261 10.95 -25.35 13.99
N LEU A 262 11.80 -24.72 13.16
CA LEU A 262 13.14 -24.26 13.56
C LEU A 262 13.10 -22.84 14.13
N GLY A 263 12.79 -22.70 15.42
CA GLY A 263 13.10 -21.50 16.19
C GLY A 263 12.00 -20.44 16.18
N ASN A 264 12.03 -19.49 15.23
CA ASN A 264 11.06 -18.39 15.07
C ASN A 264 10.48 -18.40 13.63
N GLU A 265 10.31 -19.60 13.06
CA GLU A 265 9.83 -19.78 11.70
C GLU A 265 8.32 -20.01 11.72
N ASP A 266 7.57 -18.95 12.02
CA ASP A 266 6.16 -19.13 12.41
C ASP A 266 5.16 -19.04 11.24
N TYR A 267 5.63 -18.83 10.01
CA TYR A 267 4.80 -18.36 8.89
C TYR A 267 4.94 -19.23 7.65
N VAL A 268 3.81 -19.70 7.12
CA VAL A 268 3.82 -20.70 6.05
C VAL A 268 3.88 -20.07 4.66
N THR A 269 4.84 -20.54 3.87
CA THR A 269 5.02 -20.21 2.46
C THR A 269 4.95 -21.46 1.59
N VAL A 270 4.53 -21.30 0.33
CA VAL A 270 4.73 -22.32 -0.70
C VAL A 270 6.21 -22.34 -1.08
N TRP A 271 6.82 -23.51 -1.03
CA TRP A 271 8.25 -23.71 -1.11
C TRP A 271 8.65 -24.80 -2.11
N ARG A 272 9.93 -24.79 -2.50
CA ARG A 272 10.56 -25.80 -3.33
C ARG A 272 11.95 -26.14 -2.80
N PHE A 273 12.13 -27.38 -2.35
CA PHE A 273 13.41 -27.85 -1.80
C PHE A 273 14.44 -28.22 -2.86
N GLY A 274 13.98 -28.74 -4.00
CA GLY A 274 14.84 -29.21 -5.08
C GLY A 274 14.30 -28.85 -6.45
N VAL A 275 15.18 -28.82 -7.45
CA VAL A 275 14.81 -28.31 -8.77
C VAL A 275 13.71 -29.13 -9.48
N ASN A 276 13.51 -30.37 -9.07
CA ASN A 276 12.49 -31.27 -9.61
C ASN A 276 11.43 -31.66 -8.57
N ASP A 277 11.50 -31.09 -7.37
CA ASP A 277 10.57 -31.41 -6.31
C ASP A 277 9.26 -30.66 -6.55
N PRO A 278 8.11 -31.28 -6.23
CA PRO A 278 6.83 -30.59 -6.28
C PRO A 278 6.84 -29.42 -5.28
N LEU A 279 5.97 -28.44 -5.52
CA LEU A 279 5.72 -27.41 -4.52
C LEU A 279 5.15 -28.02 -3.24
N GLN A 280 5.73 -27.62 -2.13
CA GLN A 280 5.41 -28.04 -0.77
C GLN A 280 5.14 -26.83 0.12
N TRP A 281 4.75 -27.04 1.37
CA TRP A 281 4.66 -25.94 2.34
C TRP A 281 5.83 -25.98 3.29
N ASN A 282 6.38 -24.81 3.60
CA ASN A 282 7.41 -24.63 4.62
C ASN A 282 7.01 -23.49 5.55
N ASP A 283 7.26 -23.66 6.83
CA ASP A 283 7.24 -22.63 7.85
C ASP A 283 8.58 -21.89 7.82
N THR A 284 8.55 -20.56 7.91
CA THR A 284 9.72 -19.73 7.70
C THR A 284 9.61 -18.43 8.49
N ALA A 285 10.74 -17.75 8.72
CA ALA A 285 10.70 -16.39 9.27
C ALA A 285 9.94 -15.42 8.34
N SER A 286 9.29 -14.39 8.90
CA SER A 286 8.40 -13.44 8.22
C SER A 286 9.12 -12.42 7.29
N ASN A 287 9.93 -12.87 6.33
CA ASN A 287 10.67 -11.99 5.38
C ASN A 287 10.91 -12.68 4.03
N GLY A 288 11.55 -12.03 3.04
CA GLY A 288 12.09 -12.73 1.86
C GLY A 288 11.10 -13.18 0.79
N ARG A 289 9.82 -12.76 0.85
CA ARG A 289 8.77 -13.16 -0.09
C ARG A 289 8.14 -11.93 -0.68
N SER A 290 8.03 -11.85 -2.00
CA SER A 290 7.26 -10.79 -2.68
C SER A 290 5.88 -11.26 -3.11
N ARG A 291 5.53 -12.52 -2.87
CA ARG A 291 4.29 -13.12 -3.36
C ARG A 291 3.40 -13.62 -2.25
N TYR A 292 2.12 -13.69 -2.52
CA TYR A 292 1.13 -14.31 -1.64
C TYR A 292 -0.07 -14.83 -2.44
N LEU A 293 -0.68 -15.90 -1.94
CA LEU A 293 -1.89 -16.47 -2.51
C LEU A 293 -3.09 -15.95 -1.74
N VAL A 294 -4.03 -15.34 -2.46
CA VAL A 294 -5.28 -14.80 -1.91
C VAL A 294 -6.42 -15.71 -2.30
N GLU A 295 -7.30 -16.00 -1.36
CA GLU A 295 -8.56 -16.72 -1.56
C GLU A 295 -9.76 -15.78 -1.37
N TYR A 296 -10.80 -15.96 -2.18
CA TYR A 296 -12.04 -15.20 -2.14
C TYR A 296 -13.26 -16.13 -2.13
N GLY A 297 -14.13 -15.96 -1.15
CA GLY A 297 -15.33 -16.79 -0.93
C GLY A 297 -15.26 -17.48 0.44
N GLY A 298 -16.39 -17.50 1.19
CA GLY A 298 -16.44 -18.10 2.54
C GLY A 298 -17.30 -17.37 3.59
N ASP A 299 -17.66 -16.09 3.38
CA ASP A 299 -18.47 -15.19 4.25
C ASP A 299 -17.84 -14.83 5.64
N PRO A 300 -18.01 -13.61 6.19
CA PRO A 300 -17.85 -12.29 5.60
C PRO A 300 -16.63 -11.59 6.25
N PHE A 301 -15.46 -11.57 5.62
CA PHE A 301 -14.55 -10.45 5.88
C PHE A 301 -15.26 -9.21 5.36
N SER A 302 -15.54 -8.23 6.22
CA SER A 302 -16.05 -6.92 5.83
C SER A 302 -14.89 -5.94 5.91
N GLY A 303 -14.17 -5.74 4.81
CA GLY A 303 -12.87 -5.06 4.83
C GLY A 303 -12.68 -4.04 3.72
N ASP A 304 -13.55 -3.03 3.69
CA ASP A 304 -13.36 -1.71 3.06
C ASP A 304 -13.17 -1.61 1.53
N ALA A 305 -13.18 -0.36 1.06
CA ALA A 305 -13.59 0.03 -0.29
C ALA A 305 -12.67 -0.51 -1.39
N LEU A 306 -13.29 -0.91 -2.51
CA LEU A 306 -12.59 -1.14 -3.78
C LEU A 306 -11.62 0.02 -4.06
N PRO A 307 -10.37 -0.26 -4.48
CA PRO A 307 -9.44 0.78 -4.86
C PRO A 307 -10.05 1.59 -6.02
N GLY A 308 -10.23 2.90 -5.82
CA GLY A 308 -10.84 3.79 -6.80
C GLY A 308 -9.86 4.86 -7.24
N PHE A 309 -9.54 4.93 -8.53
CA PHE A 309 -8.69 5.98 -9.10
C PHE A 309 -9.43 6.69 -10.23
N SER A 310 -9.93 7.91 -10.02
CA SER A 310 -10.84 8.56 -10.99
C SER A 310 -10.80 10.09 -10.95
N ASN A 311 -11.21 10.77 -12.03
CA ASN A 311 -11.33 12.23 -12.11
C ASN A 311 -10.06 13.02 -11.73
N ASN A 312 -8.89 12.39 -11.82
CA ASN A 312 -7.64 13.11 -11.60
C ASN A 312 -7.27 13.85 -12.90
N VAL A 313 -6.57 14.97 -12.80
CA VAL A 313 -6.18 15.82 -13.93
C VAL A 313 -4.66 15.91 -14.00
N SER A 314 -4.08 15.59 -15.15
CA SER A 314 -2.63 15.63 -15.35
C SER A 314 -2.25 16.46 -16.57
N THR A 315 -1.58 17.59 -16.39
CA THR A 315 -1.29 18.52 -17.50
C THR A 315 0.13 19.07 -17.48
N ALA A 316 0.74 19.25 -18.66
CA ALA A 316 2.03 19.91 -18.81
C ALA A 316 3.20 19.31 -17.98
N ASN A 317 3.09 18.04 -17.58
CA ASN A 317 4.18 17.31 -16.95
C ASN A 317 5.23 16.92 -18.01
N THR A 318 6.51 16.85 -17.62
CA THR A 318 7.59 16.49 -18.56
C THR A 318 7.59 14.99 -18.87
N GLY A 319 7.16 14.16 -17.90
CA GLY A 319 6.90 12.72 -18.07
C GLY A 319 5.49 12.40 -18.54
N GLN A 320 4.97 11.22 -18.17
CA GLN A 320 3.63 10.77 -18.56
C GLN A 320 2.54 11.54 -17.78
N GLY A 321 1.32 11.59 -18.34
CA GLY A 321 0.16 12.04 -17.58
C GLY A 321 -0.08 11.13 -16.36
N TYR A 322 -0.18 9.84 -16.66
CA TYR A 322 -0.36 8.73 -15.73
C TYR A 322 0.63 7.64 -16.14
N ASP A 323 1.47 7.18 -15.22
CA ASP A 323 2.43 6.09 -15.39
C ASP A 323 2.04 4.95 -14.43
N ILE A 324 1.34 3.95 -14.96
CA ILE A 324 0.66 2.93 -14.15
C ILE A 324 1.28 1.56 -14.38
N PHE A 325 1.76 0.92 -13.32
CA PHE A 325 2.35 -0.42 -13.33
C PHE A 325 1.48 -1.42 -12.55
N GLY A 326 1.14 -2.54 -13.18
CA GLY A 326 0.32 -3.62 -12.60
C GLY A 326 -1.14 -3.61 -13.06
N THR A 327 -2.04 -4.25 -12.31
CA THR A 327 -3.47 -4.35 -12.66
C THR A 327 -4.26 -3.46 -11.72
N PRO A 328 -4.72 -2.28 -12.15
CA PRO A 328 -5.60 -1.46 -11.32
C PRO A 328 -6.86 -2.25 -11.00
N ALA A 329 -7.28 -2.27 -9.72
CA ALA A 329 -8.66 -2.63 -9.41
C ALA A 329 -9.60 -1.63 -10.11
N SER A 330 -10.73 -2.12 -10.58
CA SER A 330 -11.67 -1.44 -11.47
C SER A 330 -11.89 0.04 -11.14
N GLY A 331 -11.44 0.93 -12.02
CA GLY A 331 -11.81 2.35 -12.05
C GLY A 331 -12.62 2.67 -13.31
N SER A 332 -13.61 3.55 -13.18
CA SER A 332 -14.23 4.22 -14.32
C SER A 332 -14.04 5.73 -14.13
N GLY A 333 -13.24 6.38 -14.98
CA GLY A 333 -13.01 7.81 -14.91
C GLY A 333 -12.52 8.38 -16.24
N THR A 334 -12.72 9.69 -16.45
CA THR A 334 -12.11 10.45 -17.55
C THR A 334 -10.84 11.10 -17.04
N ASN A 335 -9.81 10.30 -16.78
CA ASN A 335 -8.48 10.83 -16.54
C ASN A 335 -8.04 11.55 -17.83
N THR A 336 -7.88 12.87 -17.77
CA THR A 336 -7.51 13.67 -18.94
C THR A 336 -6.05 14.05 -18.83
N GLY A 337 -5.19 13.36 -19.58
CA GLY A 337 -3.79 13.70 -19.77
C GLY A 337 -3.55 14.38 -21.12
N SER A 338 -2.61 15.34 -21.18
CA SER A 338 -2.02 15.75 -22.46
C SER A 338 -0.51 15.84 -22.34
N GLY A 339 0.22 14.94 -23.01
CA GLY A 339 1.68 14.79 -22.94
C GLY A 339 2.14 13.39 -23.35
N ASN A 340 3.41 13.22 -23.73
CA ASN A 340 3.99 12.02 -24.35
C ASN A 340 3.64 10.71 -23.61
N GLY A 341 2.75 9.90 -24.19
CA GLY A 341 2.53 8.51 -23.78
C GLY A 341 1.43 8.26 -22.73
N SER A 342 0.48 9.18 -22.52
CA SER A 342 -0.61 8.96 -21.57
C SER A 342 -1.38 7.66 -21.87
N HIS A 343 -1.35 6.71 -20.93
CA HIS A 343 -2.25 5.57 -20.89
C HIS A 343 -3.62 6.04 -20.36
N ASP A 344 -4.36 6.80 -21.17
CA ASP A 344 -5.71 7.32 -20.84
C ASP A 344 -6.80 6.22 -20.85
N SER A 345 -6.39 4.95 -20.84
CA SER A 345 -7.28 3.78 -20.86
C SER A 345 -7.83 3.39 -19.49
N TYR A 346 -7.50 4.14 -18.44
CA TYR A 346 -7.86 3.87 -17.05
C TYR A 346 -8.47 5.10 -16.39
#